data_AF-E3QLL5-F1
#
_entry.id   AF-E3QLL5-F1
#
_cell.length_a   1.000
_cell.length_b   1.000
_cell.length_c   1.000
_cell.angle_alpha   90.00
_cell.angle_beta   90.00
_cell.angle_gamma   90.00
#
_symmetry.space_group_name_H-M   'P 1'
#
loop_
_entity.id
_entity.type
_entity.pdbx_description
1 polymer ?
#
loop_
_entity_poly.entity_id
_entity_poly.type
_entity_poly.pdbx_seq_one_letter_code
_entity_poly.pdbx_strand_id
1 'polypeptide(L)'
;MSFLAAPSWGKPKGCELCGRDWIGLTYHHLIPRMVHAKAVKRGWRREDELNNVAWLCRLCHSFVHRFAGHEDLARHYHTVELLLAQEEVVRFAQYASRVRWKGR
;
A
#
# COMPACT_ATOMS: atom_id res chain seq x y z
N MET A 1 17.26 -2.70 -16.38
CA MET A 1 17.40 -1.45 -15.60
C MET A 1 17.04 -1.77 -14.18
N SER A 2 18.06 -1.99 -13.34
CA SER A 2 17.88 -2.36 -11.94
C SER A 2 17.68 -1.08 -11.14
N PHE A 3 16.46 -0.82 -10.69
CA PHE A 3 16.20 0.20 -9.67
C PHE A 3 16.37 -0.48 -8.32
N LEU A 4 17.58 -0.45 -7.78
CA LEU A 4 17.79 -0.67 -6.35
C LEU A 4 17.21 0.55 -5.64
N ALA A 5 15.94 0.46 -5.21
CA ALA A 5 15.36 1.44 -4.31
C ALA A 5 16.08 1.33 -2.96
N ALA A 6 16.96 2.29 -2.69
CA ALA A 6 17.58 2.45 -1.38
C ALA A 6 16.50 2.64 -0.30
N PRO A 7 16.70 2.15 0.94
CA PRO A 7 15.73 2.35 2.01
C PRO A 7 15.71 3.83 2.42
N SER A 8 14.66 4.54 2.03
CA SER A 8 14.37 5.86 2.57
C SER A 8 13.83 5.70 4.00
N TRP A 9 14.67 5.95 5.00
CA TRP A 9 14.28 5.99 6.41
C TRP A 9 13.46 7.26 6.73
N GLY A 10 12.31 7.41 6.06
CA GLY A 10 11.43 8.57 6.21
C GLY A 10 10.17 8.47 5.35
N LYS A 11 9.15 9.26 5.71
CA LYS A 11 7.91 9.39 4.92
C LYS A 11 8.26 9.87 3.49
N PRO A 12 7.80 9.18 2.42
CA PRO A 12 8.09 9.58 1.05
C PRO A 12 7.40 10.90 0.73
N LYS A 13 7.91 11.59 -0.30
CA LYS A 13 7.35 12.86 -0.77
C LYS A 13 5.93 12.71 -1.31
N GLY A 14 5.56 11.53 -1.82
CA GLY A 14 4.24 11.28 -2.39
C GLY A 14 3.69 9.90 -2.10
N CYS A 15 2.42 9.72 -2.45
CA CYS A 15 1.70 8.46 -2.31
C CYS A 15 2.39 7.36 -3.13
N GLU A 16 2.72 6.24 -2.48
CA GLU A 16 3.48 5.15 -3.12
C GLU A 16 2.71 4.42 -4.23
N LEU A 17 1.38 4.63 -4.34
CA LEU A 17 0.59 4.14 -5.48
C LEU A 17 0.39 5.19 -6.57
N CYS A 18 -0.21 6.34 -6.24
CA CYS A 18 -0.60 7.33 -7.26
C CYS A 18 0.39 8.47 -7.51
N GLY A 19 1.50 8.51 -6.77
CA GLY A 19 2.56 9.52 -6.91
C GLY A 19 2.25 10.94 -6.40
N ARG A 20 0.99 11.26 -6.03
CA ARG A 20 0.64 12.60 -5.53
C ARG A 20 1.41 12.96 -4.27
N ASP A 21 2.06 14.12 -4.29
CA ASP A 21 2.95 14.67 -3.27
C ASP A 21 2.42 15.93 -2.57
N TRP A 22 1.38 16.54 -3.12
CA TRP A 22 0.74 17.76 -2.58
C TRP A 22 -0.41 17.48 -1.60
N ILE A 23 -0.63 16.21 -1.22
CA ILE A 23 -1.70 15.79 -0.30
C ILE A 23 -1.17 15.02 0.91
N GLY A 24 -1.96 15.01 1.97
CA GLY A 24 -1.66 14.21 3.16
C GLY A 24 -1.60 12.71 2.86
N LEU A 25 -0.51 12.07 3.29
CA LEU A 25 -0.36 10.62 3.30
C LEU A 25 -0.65 10.04 4.68
N THR A 26 -1.20 8.84 4.67
CA THR A 26 -1.55 8.01 5.82
C THR A 26 -0.67 6.77 5.85
N TYR A 27 -0.43 6.26 7.05
CA TYR A 27 0.34 5.04 7.27
C TYR A 27 -0.57 3.81 7.07
N HIS A 28 -0.25 2.97 6.10
CA HIS A 28 -1.02 1.78 5.76
C HIS A 28 -0.17 0.53 6.03
N HIS A 29 -0.68 -0.39 6.86
CA HIS A 29 -0.04 -1.69 7.04
C HIS A 29 -0.42 -2.61 5.88
N LEU A 30 0.56 -3.00 5.06
CA LEU A 30 0.35 -3.87 3.90
C LEU A 30 -0.07 -5.29 4.32
N ILE A 31 0.34 -5.70 5.52
CA ILE A 31 -0.24 -6.84 6.23
C ILE A 31 -1.09 -6.25 7.36
N PRO A 32 -2.43 -6.23 7.27
CA PRO A 32 -3.26 -5.58 8.27
C PRO A 32 -3.04 -6.15 9.67
N ARG A 33 -2.86 -5.28 10.68
CA ARG A 33 -2.54 -5.68 12.06
C ARG A 33 -3.52 -6.70 12.64
N MET A 34 -4.80 -6.58 12.31
CA MET A 34 -5.83 -7.50 12.80
C MET A 34 -5.66 -8.94 12.31
N VAL A 35 -4.90 -9.18 11.24
CA VAL A 35 -4.61 -10.53 10.73
C VAL A 35 -3.17 -10.99 11.02
N HIS A 36 -2.35 -10.22 11.74
CA HIS A 36 -0.95 -10.58 12.05
C HIS A 36 -0.82 -11.95 12.72
N ALA A 37 -1.53 -12.15 13.84
CA ALA A 37 -1.51 -13.43 14.56
C ALA A 37 -1.95 -14.60 13.68
N LYS A 38 -2.98 -14.39 12.84
CA LYS A 38 -3.46 -15.40 11.89
C LYS A 38 -2.44 -15.68 10.79
N ALA A 39 -1.80 -14.65 10.25
CA ALA A 39 -0.80 -14.77 9.18
C ALA A 39 0.41 -15.58 9.63
N VAL A 40 0.92 -15.35 10.84
CA VAL A 40 2.01 -16.16 11.42
C VAL A 40 1.55 -17.58 11.69
N LYS A 41 0.42 -17.76 12.40
CA LYS A 41 -0.11 -19.09 12.73
C LYS A 41 -0.37 -19.97 11.51
N ARG A 42 -0.77 -19.37 10.38
CA ARG A 42 -1.05 -20.08 9.12
C ARG A 42 0.16 -20.17 8.18
N GLY A 43 1.33 -19.67 8.59
CA GLY A 43 2.54 -19.68 7.79
C GLY A 43 2.46 -18.82 6.53
N TRP A 44 1.55 -17.84 6.49
CA TRP A 44 1.47 -16.90 5.38
C TRP A 44 2.64 -15.94 5.43
N ARG A 45 2.96 -15.39 6.61
CA ARG A 45 4.02 -14.39 6.77
C ARG A 45 4.80 -14.66 8.05
N ARG A 46 6.07 -14.26 8.03
CA ARG A 46 6.95 -14.28 9.20
C ARG A 46 6.78 -12.99 10.02
N GLU A 47 7.17 -13.05 11.29
CA GLU A 47 7.04 -11.92 12.22
C GLU A 47 7.82 -10.68 11.77
N ASP A 48 8.97 -10.85 11.12
CA ASP A 48 9.79 -9.77 10.57
C ASP A 48 9.15 -9.05 9.38
N GLU A 49 8.15 -9.66 8.72
CA GLU A 49 7.46 -9.10 7.56
C GLU A 49 6.23 -8.26 7.96
N LEU A 50 5.66 -8.49 9.15
CA LEU A 50 4.35 -7.96 9.57
C LEU A 50 4.25 -6.44 9.59
N ASN A 51 5.39 -5.77 9.74
CA ASN A 51 5.47 -4.31 9.82
C ASN A 51 5.77 -3.66 8.46
N ASN A 52 5.68 -4.41 7.36
CA ASN A 52 5.70 -3.83 6.03
C ASN A 52 4.54 -2.85 5.85
N VAL A 53 4.88 -1.63 5.47
CA VAL A 53 3.96 -0.49 5.41
C VAL A 53 4.13 0.28 4.12
N ALA A 54 3.09 1.04 3.78
CA ALA A 54 3.08 1.99 2.69
C ALA A 54 2.47 3.32 3.14
N TRP A 55 2.99 4.42 2.59
CA TRP A 55 2.48 5.76 2.73
C TRP A 55 1.53 6.07 1.58
N LEU A 56 0.25 6.01 1.88
CA LEU A 56 -0.81 6.16 0.90
C LEU A 56 -1.65 7.40 1.18
N CYS A 57 -2.01 8.14 0.14
CA CYS A 57 -3.05 9.14 0.29
C CYS A 57 -4.39 8.49 0.67
N ARG A 58 -5.30 9.24 1.29
CA ARG A 58 -6.61 8.72 1.74
C ARG A 58 -7.39 7.99 0.64
N LEU A 59 -7.37 8.51 -0.59
CA LEU A 59 -8.08 7.91 -1.72
C LEU A 59 -7.53 6.52 -2.09
N CYS A 60 -6.20 6.40 -2.17
CA CYS A 60 -5.54 5.12 -2.44
C CYS A 60 -5.67 4.14 -1.27
N HIS A 61 -5.55 4.63 -0.03
CA HIS A 61 -5.73 3.81 1.16
C HIS A 61 -7.13 3.18 1.19
N SER A 62 -8.19 3.98 1.01
CA SER A 62 -9.56 3.45 0.95
C SER A 62 -9.77 2.49 -0.21
N PHE A 63 -9.07 2.68 -1.34
CA PHE A 63 -9.15 1.76 -2.47
C PHE A 63 -8.49 0.41 -2.18
N VAL A 64 -7.30 0.36 -1.56
CA VAL A 64 -6.62 -0.91 -1.23
C VAL A 64 -7.52 -1.82 -0.38
N HIS A 65 -8.24 -1.28 0.60
CA HIS A 65 -9.20 -2.05 1.42
C HIS A 65 -10.49 -2.44 0.68
N ARG A 66 -10.79 -1.84 -0.47
CA ARG A 66 -11.88 -2.29 -1.36
C ARG A 66 -11.39 -3.33 -2.37
N PHE A 67 -10.17 -3.18 -2.85
CA PHE A 67 -9.55 -4.07 -3.81
C PHE A 67 -9.38 -5.49 -3.24
N ALA A 68 -8.91 -5.59 -1.99
CA ALA A 68 -8.71 -6.89 -1.35
C ALA A 68 -9.07 -6.84 0.14
N GLY A 69 -9.64 -7.95 0.62
CA GLY A 69 -9.89 -8.15 2.05
C GLY A 69 -8.60 -8.32 2.85
N HIS A 70 -8.67 -8.24 4.17
CA HIS A 70 -7.47 -8.25 5.02
C HIS A 70 -6.61 -9.50 4.86
N GLU A 71 -7.22 -10.66 4.68
CA GLU A 71 -6.47 -11.91 4.49
C GLU A 71 -5.82 -11.97 3.11
N ASP A 72 -6.48 -11.50 2.06
CA ASP A 72 -5.90 -11.46 0.72
C ASP A 72 -4.76 -10.44 0.63
N LEU A 73 -4.87 -9.29 1.30
CA LEU A 73 -3.75 -8.36 1.47
C LEU A 73 -2.55 -9.07 2.11
N ALA A 74 -2.79 -9.78 3.23
CA ALA A 74 -1.74 -10.53 3.90
C ALA A 74 -1.15 -11.66 3.04
N ARG A 75 -1.95 -12.38 2.25
CA ARG A 75 -1.55 -13.57 1.49
C ARG A 75 -0.98 -13.29 0.11
N HIS A 76 -1.46 -12.26 -0.56
CA HIS A 76 -1.19 -12.04 -1.98
C HIS A 76 -0.67 -10.63 -2.29
N TYR A 77 -1.01 -9.61 -1.50
CA TYR A 77 -0.76 -8.20 -1.84
C TYR A 77 -0.06 -7.41 -0.72
N HIS A 78 0.99 -7.99 -0.15
CA HIS A 78 1.66 -7.52 1.07
C HIS A 78 2.86 -6.61 0.82
N THR A 79 3.06 -6.15 -0.42
CA THR A 79 4.04 -5.13 -0.80
C THR A 79 3.44 -4.15 -1.81
N VAL A 80 4.03 -2.97 -1.96
CA VAL A 80 3.59 -1.98 -2.97
C VAL A 80 3.76 -2.54 -4.38
N GLU A 81 4.84 -3.28 -4.63
CA GLU A 81 5.11 -3.91 -5.92
C GLU A 81 4.04 -4.94 -6.28
N LEU A 82 3.59 -5.75 -5.32
CA LEU A 82 2.53 -6.74 -5.54
C LEU A 82 1.17 -6.08 -5.81
N LEU A 83 0.89 -4.94 -5.16
CA LEU A 83 -0.29 -4.12 -5.47
C LEU A 83 -0.18 -3.53 -6.88
N LEU A 84 0.96 -2.95 -7.25
CA LEU A 84 1.19 -2.35 -8.57
C LEU A 84 1.32 -3.37 -9.71
N ALA A 85 1.47 -4.66 -9.40
CA ALA A 85 1.36 -5.73 -10.39
C ALA A 85 -0.10 -6.00 -10.83
N GLN A 86 -1.10 -5.46 -10.12
CA GLN A 86 -2.52 -5.68 -10.41
C GLN A 86 -3.05 -4.58 -11.32
N GLU A 87 -3.62 -4.97 -12.46
CA GLU A 87 -4.10 -4.02 -13.47
C GLU A 87 -5.15 -3.04 -12.91
N GLU A 88 -6.06 -3.52 -12.06
CA GLU A 88 -7.07 -2.67 -11.41
C GLU A 88 -6.43 -1.60 -10.52
N VAL A 89 -5.40 -1.96 -9.76
CA VAL A 89 -4.67 -1.04 -8.89
C VAL A 89 -3.92 0.00 -9.71
N VAL A 90 -3.27 -0.40 -10.81
CA VAL A 90 -2.57 0.52 -11.71
C VAL A 90 -3.53 1.52 -12.35
N ARG A 91 -4.66 1.04 -12.89
CA ARG A 91 -5.69 1.90 -13.49
C ARG A 91 -6.25 2.88 -12.46
N PHE A 92 -6.53 2.42 -11.24
CA PHE A 92 -6.99 3.29 -10.16
C PHE A 92 -5.93 4.32 -9.76
N ALA A 93 -4.66 3.92 -9.63
CA ALA A 93 -3.56 4.82 -9.28
C ALA A 93 -3.37 5.91 -10.34
N GLN A 94 -3.45 5.57 -11.62
CA GLN A 94 -3.41 6.53 -12.73
C GLN A 94 -4.58 7.52 -12.67
N TYR A 95 -5.80 7.04 -12.43
CA TYR A 95 -6.95 7.92 -12.20
C TYR A 95 -6.71 8.84 -11.00
N ALA A 96 -6.37 8.27 -9.84
CA ALA A 96 -6.16 8.98 -8.59
C ALA A 96 -5.06 10.05 -8.71
N SER A 97 -4.01 9.81 -9.51
CA SER A 97 -2.92 10.78 -9.75
C SER A 97 -3.41 12.10 -10.33
N ARG A 98 -4.52 12.07 -11.09
CA ARG A 98 -5.10 13.23 -11.77
C ARG A 98 -6.21 13.92 -10.97
N VAL A 99 -6.71 13.28 -9.90
CA VAL A 99 -7.77 13.84 -9.06
C VAL A 99 -7.26 15.02 -8.26
N ARG A 100 -7.78 16.21 -8.56
CA ARG A 100 -7.53 17.47 -7.86
C ARG A 100 -8.74 17.84 -6.99
N TRP A 101 -8.95 17.11 -5.90
CA TRP A 101 -9.94 17.51 -4.91
C TRP A 101 -9.32 18.55 -3.99
N LYS A 102 -9.83 19.79 -4.00
CA LYS A 102 -9.56 20.76 -2.93
C LYS A 102 -10.39 20.33 -1.73
N GLY A 103 -9.73 19.83 -0.69
CA GLY A 103 -10.38 19.62 0.60
C GLY A 103 -11.10 20.90 1.03
N ARG A 104 -12.33 20.74 1.55
CA ARG A 104 -13.08 21.84 2.17
C ARG A 104 -12.39 22.25 3.47
#